data_AF-A0A5A9YWV3-F1
#
_entry.id   AF-A0A5A9YWV3-F1
#
_cell.length_a   1.000
_cell.length_b   1.000
_cell.length_c   1.000
_cell.angle_alpha   90.00
_cell.angle_beta   90.00
_cell.angle_gamma   90.00
#
_symmetry.space_group_name_H-M   'P 1'
#
loop_
_entity.id
_entity.type
_entity.pdbx_description
1 polymer ?
#
loop_
_entity_poly.entity_id
_entity_poly.type
_entity_poly.pdbx_seq_one_letter_code
_entity_poly.pdbx_strand_id
1 'polypeptide(L)'
;GEPGVLSVADMMPAGVRPDSALATTGIDLVAPGAGVVSGGPRGDGHYLGAGASVAAAYAAGAAAAVRAVRPDDSPDDVARRLTATAYPADIPQLDAYAAVTTVLSGADGSAGGERAAEPVAVRDSSEAERATDRATLFVLLGSAGVLGVLWVAFAIPRARARGGRPAAAVPPAAAPDGD
;
A
#
# COMPACT_ATOMS: atom_id res chain seq x y z
N GLY A 1 -10.42 -5.00 -17.72
CA GLY A 1 -10.78 -6.41 -17.53
C GLY A 1 -10.74 -7.14 -18.85
N GLU A 2 -10.45 -8.44 -18.80
CA GLU A 2 -10.65 -9.37 -19.91
C GLU A 2 -12.12 -9.81 -19.93
N PRO A 3 -12.76 -10.02 -21.10
CA PRO A 3 -14.15 -10.47 -21.17
C PRO A 3 -14.36 -11.77 -20.38
N GLY A 4 -15.40 -11.81 -19.54
CA GLY A 4 -15.72 -12.98 -18.70
C GLY A 4 -14.83 -13.16 -17.46
N VAL A 5 -13.95 -12.20 -17.14
CA VAL A 5 -13.11 -12.21 -15.94
C VAL A 5 -13.50 -11.05 -15.02
N LEU A 6 -13.72 -11.35 -13.75
CA LEU A 6 -13.91 -10.35 -12.70
C LEU A 6 -12.53 -9.89 -12.17
N SER A 7 -12.14 -8.67 -12.50
CA SER A 7 -10.88 -8.06 -12.09
C SER A 7 -10.98 -7.51 -10.66
N VAL A 8 -10.23 -8.11 -9.74
CA VAL A 8 -10.27 -7.80 -8.30
C VAL A 8 -8.95 -7.22 -7.83
N ALA A 9 -8.99 -6.05 -7.21
CA ALA A 9 -7.84 -5.47 -6.52
C ALA A 9 -7.96 -5.59 -4.99
N ASP A 10 -6.82 -5.54 -4.31
CA ASP A 10 -6.76 -5.56 -2.85
C ASP A 10 -7.03 -4.18 -2.23
N MET A 11 -7.70 -4.23 -1.08
CA MET A 11 -7.86 -3.09 -0.18
C MET A 11 -7.40 -3.42 1.23
N MET A 12 -6.90 -2.39 1.91
CA MET A 12 -6.55 -2.40 3.33
C MET A 12 -7.82 -2.28 4.19
N PRO A 13 -7.75 -2.65 5.48
CA PRO A 13 -8.88 -2.53 6.40
C PRO A 13 -9.49 -1.13 6.50
N ALA A 14 -8.72 -0.09 6.21
CA ALA A 14 -9.17 1.30 6.20
C ALA A 14 -10.02 1.67 4.96
N GLY A 15 -10.32 0.72 4.06
CA GLY A 15 -11.10 1.01 2.85
C GLY A 15 -10.28 1.58 1.70
N VAL A 16 -8.95 1.64 1.84
CA VAL A 16 -8.04 2.26 0.86
C VAL A 16 -7.15 1.22 0.20
N ARG A 17 -6.70 1.51 -1.02
CA ARG A 17 -5.75 0.66 -1.74
C ARG A 17 -4.35 0.79 -1.12
N PRO A 18 -3.56 -0.30 -1.03
CA PRO A 18 -2.16 -0.19 -0.57
C PRO A 18 -1.31 0.66 -1.52
N ASP A 19 -0.41 1.49 -1.00
CA ASP A 19 0.50 2.33 -1.81
C ASP A 19 1.45 1.50 -2.69
N SER A 20 1.75 0.27 -2.27
CA SER A 20 2.56 -0.68 -3.03
C SER A 20 1.78 -1.43 -4.12
N ALA A 21 0.47 -1.20 -4.24
CA ALA A 21 -0.35 -1.89 -5.22
C ALA A 21 0.01 -1.42 -6.64
N LEU A 22 0.16 -2.37 -7.56
CA LEU A 22 0.47 -2.05 -8.96
C LEU A 22 -0.61 -1.14 -9.57
N ALA A 23 -0.21 -0.08 -10.27
CA ALA A 23 -1.14 0.69 -11.07
C ALA A 23 -1.79 -0.23 -12.11
N THR A 24 -3.09 -0.43 -12.02
CA THR A 24 -3.84 -1.31 -12.91
C THR A 24 -5.14 -0.65 -13.32
N THR A 25 -5.52 -0.81 -14.58
CA THR A 25 -6.74 -0.24 -15.17
C THR A 25 -7.80 -1.33 -15.35
N GLY A 26 -9.08 -0.93 -15.32
CA GLY A 26 -10.19 -1.85 -15.49
C GLY A 26 -10.31 -2.87 -14.35
N ILE A 27 -10.24 -2.37 -13.12
CA ILE A 27 -10.65 -3.07 -11.89
C ILE A 27 -12.18 -2.98 -11.81
N ASP A 28 -12.84 -4.12 -11.60
CA ASP A 28 -14.30 -4.16 -11.48
C ASP A 28 -14.74 -3.95 -10.03
N LEU A 29 -13.96 -4.47 -9.07
CA LEU A 29 -14.18 -4.27 -7.64
C LEU A 29 -12.89 -4.42 -6.81
N VAL A 30 -12.94 -3.95 -5.56
CA VAL A 30 -11.93 -4.24 -4.54
C VAL A 30 -12.47 -5.17 -3.46
N ALA A 31 -11.57 -5.96 -2.86
CA ALA A 31 -11.90 -6.86 -1.77
C ALA A 31 -10.79 -6.89 -0.72
N PRO A 32 -11.09 -7.30 0.54
CA PRO A 32 -10.09 -7.40 1.60
C PRO A 32 -8.89 -8.25 1.17
N GLY A 33 -7.72 -7.62 1.13
CA GLY A 33 -6.50 -8.27 0.67
C GLY A 33 -5.32 -8.01 1.58
N ALA A 34 -5.50 -7.49 2.80
CA ALA A 34 -4.41 -7.28 3.75
C ALA A 34 -4.80 -7.76 5.15
N GLY A 35 -3.85 -8.39 5.84
CA GLY A 35 -4.07 -8.89 7.20
C GLY A 35 -5.06 -10.05 7.29
N VAL A 36 -5.24 -10.80 6.20
CA VAL A 36 -6.17 -11.93 6.16
C VAL A 36 -5.51 -13.16 6.75
N VAL A 37 -6.18 -13.79 7.72
CA VAL A 37 -5.70 -15.02 8.35
C VAL A 37 -6.30 -16.23 7.63
N SER A 38 -5.47 -17.18 7.23
CA SER A 38 -5.91 -18.47 6.68
C SER A 38 -5.14 -19.65 7.30
N GLY A 39 -5.50 -20.88 6.92
CA GLY A 39 -4.76 -22.08 7.30
C GLY A 39 -3.35 -22.05 6.74
N GLY A 40 -2.36 -22.33 7.58
CA GLY A 40 -0.98 -22.49 7.18
C GLY A 40 -0.80 -23.71 6.27
N PRO A 41 0.26 -23.76 5.46
CA PRO A 41 0.46 -24.83 4.47
C PRO A 41 0.67 -26.22 5.09
N ARG A 42 0.99 -26.31 6.39
CA ARG A 42 1.21 -27.58 7.13
C ARG A 42 0.79 -27.44 8.60
N GLY A 43 0.26 -28.52 9.17
CA GLY A 43 -0.11 -28.62 10.59
C GLY A 43 -1.20 -27.63 11.00
N ASP A 44 -1.20 -27.26 12.28
CA ASP A 44 -2.20 -26.35 12.88
C ASP A 44 -1.78 -24.86 12.80
N GLY A 45 -0.86 -24.53 11.88
CA GLY A 45 -0.36 -23.17 11.72
C GLY A 45 -1.35 -22.24 11.02
N HIS A 46 -1.11 -20.92 11.14
CA HIS A 46 -1.86 -19.90 10.42
C HIS A 46 -0.94 -19.15 9.44
N TYR A 47 -1.52 -18.71 8.33
CA TYR A 47 -0.87 -17.84 7.35
C TYR A 47 -1.52 -16.46 7.40
N LEU A 48 -0.69 -15.42 7.45
CA LEU A 48 -1.11 -14.04 7.24
C LEU A 48 -0.87 -13.66 5.79
N GLY A 49 -1.95 -13.58 5.03
CA GLY A 49 -1.96 -13.25 3.62
C GLY A 49 -2.14 -11.76 3.35
N ALA A 50 -1.47 -11.30 2.29
CA ALA A 50 -1.70 -10.00 1.71
C ALA A 50 -1.63 -10.04 0.17
N GLY A 51 -2.20 -9.03 -0.48
CA GLY A 51 -2.17 -8.80 -1.92
C GLY A 51 -3.45 -9.19 -2.66
N ALA A 52 -3.46 -8.88 -3.96
CA ALA A 52 -4.60 -9.11 -4.86
C ALA A 52 -5.01 -10.59 -4.98
N SER A 53 -4.09 -11.55 -4.74
CA SER A 53 -4.42 -12.98 -4.73
C SER A 53 -5.38 -13.35 -3.59
N VAL A 54 -5.20 -12.72 -2.43
CA VAL A 54 -6.08 -12.89 -1.26
C VAL A 54 -7.43 -12.23 -1.52
N ALA A 55 -7.42 -11.02 -2.08
CA ALA A 55 -8.64 -10.31 -2.48
C ALA A 55 -9.45 -11.12 -3.51
N ALA A 56 -8.80 -11.69 -4.52
CA ALA A 56 -9.43 -12.56 -5.51
C ALA A 56 -10.01 -13.84 -4.87
N ALA A 57 -9.30 -14.45 -3.92
CA ALA A 57 -9.81 -15.60 -3.18
C ALA A 57 -11.06 -15.25 -2.36
N TYR A 58 -11.08 -14.07 -1.72
CA TYR A 58 -12.25 -13.57 -1.01
C TYR A 58 -13.44 -13.35 -1.96
N ALA A 59 -13.21 -12.72 -3.11
CA ALA A 59 -14.24 -12.53 -4.14
C ALA A 59 -14.77 -13.86 -4.70
N ALA A 60 -13.91 -14.85 -4.90
CA ALA A 60 -14.32 -16.19 -5.31
C ALA A 60 -15.20 -16.88 -4.24
N GLY A 61 -14.90 -16.69 -2.95
CA GLY A 61 -15.74 -17.15 -1.86
C GLY A 61 -17.12 -16.49 -1.85
N ALA A 62 -17.18 -15.17 -2.08
CA ALA A 62 -18.45 -14.44 -2.21
C ALA A 62 -19.26 -14.92 -3.43
N ALA A 63 -18.62 -15.11 -4.58
CA ALA A 63 -19.25 -15.67 -5.77
C ALA A 63 -19.83 -17.07 -5.50
N ALA A 64 -19.09 -17.92 -4.79
CA ALA A 64 -19.56 -19.25 -4.39
C ALA A 64 -20.78 -19.18 -3.47
N ALA A 65 -20.79 -18.25 -2.49
CA ALA A 65 -21.95 -18.02 -1.62
C ALA A 65 -23.18 -17.55 -2.40
N VAL A 66 -23.00 -16.64 -3.36
CA VAL A 66 -24.09 -16.21 -4.27
C VAL A 66 -24.62 -17.39 -5.07
N ARG A 67 -23.75 -18.20 -5.68
CA ARG A 67 -24.17 -19.39 -6.45
C ARG A 67 -24.85 -20.46 -5.59
N ALA A 68 -24.49 -20.58 -4.31
CA ALA A 68 -25.15 -21.49 -3.40
C ALA A 68 -26.61 -21.11 -3.16
N VAL A 69 -26.92 -19.80 -3.16
CA VAL A 69 -28.29 -19.27 -2.98
C VAL A 69 -29.02 -19.14 -4.32
N ARG A 70 -28.29 -18.97 -5.43
CA ARG A 70 -28.82 -18.82 -6.79
C ARG A 70 -28.09 -19.75 -7.76
N PRO A 71 -28.40 -21.05 -7.75
CA PRO A 71 -27.67 -22.06 -8.50
C PRO A 71 -27.81 -21.92 -10.02
N ASP A 72 -28.90 -21.32 -10.49
CA ASP A 72 -29.23 -21.17 -11.91
C ASP A 72 -28.64 -19.90 -12.56
N ASP A 73 -28.00 -19.03 -11.78
CA ASP A 73 -27.35 -17.82 -12.31
C ASP A 73 -26.15 -18.20 -13.20
N SER A 74 -26.04 -17.50 -14.34
CA SER A 74 -24.84 -17.56 -15.18
C SER A 74 -23.64 -16.91 -14.46
N PRO A 75 -22.39 -17.23 -14.84
CA PRO A 75 -21.21 -16.56 -14.30
C PRO A 75 -21.27 -15.02 -14.44
N ASP A 76 -21.79 -14.53 -15.56
CA ASP A 76 -21.95 -13.10 -15.81
C ASP A 76 -22.98 -12.46 -14.89
N ASP A 77 -24.06 -13.17 -14.56
CA ASP A 77 -25.07 -12.67 -13.62
C ASP A 77 -24.58 -12.67 -12.17
N VAL A 78 -23.71 -13.61 -11.81
CA VAL A 78 -23.00 -13.58 -10.53
C VAL A 78 -22.06 -12.39 -10.48
N ALA A 79 -21.24 -12.17 -11.51
CA ALA A 79 -20.35 -11.01 -11.58
C ALA A 79 -21.13 -9.69 -11.49
N ARG A 80 -22.26 -9.59 -12.22
CA ARG A 80 -23.16 -8.44 -12.19
C ARG A 80 -23.80 -8.23 -10.82
N ARG A 81 -24.18 -9.29 -10.11
CA ARG A 81 -24.69 -9.20 -8.72
C ARG A 81 -23.61 -8.61 -7.82
N LEU A 82 -22.40 -9.17 -7.84
CA LEU A 82 -21.29 -8.74 -6.98
C LEU A 82 -20.95 -7.26 -7.19
N THR A 83 -20.95 -6.79 -8.44
CA THR A 83 -20.67 -5.38 -8.75
C THR A 83 -21.85 -4.45 -8.46
N ALA A 84 -23.08 -4.87 -8.77
CA ALA A 84 -24.28 -4.05 -8.54
C ALA A 84 -24.63 -3.88 -7.06
N THR A 85 -24.20 -4.80 -6.20
CA THR A 85 -24.45 -4.75 -4.75
C THR A 85 -23.23 -4.33 -3.95
N ALA A 86 -22.12 -4.00 -4.61
CA ALA A 86 -20.92 -3.53 -3.97
C ALA A 86 -21.17 -2.20 -3.22
N TYR A 87 -20.44 -1.99 -2.13
CA TYR A 87 -20.47 -0.72 -1.42
C TYR A 87 -19.89 0.39 -2.33
N PRO A 88 -20.57 1.53 -2.47
CA PRO A 88 -20.15 2.59 -3.38
C PRO A 88 -18.90 3.30 -2.85
N ALA A 89 -17.85 3.34 -3.68
CA ALA A 89 -16.60 4.05 -3.48
C ALA A 89 -15.97 4.32 -4.86
N ASP A 90 -14.81 5.01 -4.90
CA ASP A 90 -14.08 5.28 -6.16
C ASP A 90 -13.85 4.01 -6.99
N ILE A 91 -13.56 2.90 -6.32
CA ILE A 91 -13.64 1.56 -6.86
C ILE A 91 -14.65 0.79 -5.99
N PRO A 92 -15.71 0.17 -6.55
CA PRO A 92 -16.72 -0.51 -5.76
C PRO A 92 -16.12 -1.57 -4.82
N GLN A 93 -16.50 -1.54 -3.54
CA GLN A 93 -16.00 -2.50 -2.55
C GLN A 93 -16.94 -3.68 -2.42
N LEU A 94 -16.42 -4.89 -2.53
CA LEU A 94 -17.22 -6.10 -2.44
C LEU A 94 -17.95 -6.20 -1.10
N ASP A 95 -19.28 -6.25 -1.17
CA ASP A 95 -20.16 -6.55 -0.04
C ASP A 95 -20.81 -7.92 -0.26
N ALA A 96 -20.24 -8.95 0.37
CA ALA A 96 -20.74 -10.31 0.25
C ALA A 96 -22.14 -10.48 0.88
N TYR A 97 -22.45 -9.69 1.92
CA TYR A 97 -23.75 -9.76 2.57
C TYR A 97 -24.83 -9.17 1.67
N ALA A 98 -24.61 -7.97 1.12
CA ALA A 98 -25.51 -7.36 0.16
C ALA A 98 -25.63 -8.23 -1.11
N ALA A 99 -24.53 -8.78 -1.60
CA ALA A 99 -24.53 -9.66 -2.76
C ALA A 99 -25.39 -10.92 -2.57
N VAL A 100 -25.56 -11.42 -1.34
CA VAL A 100 -26.41 -12.57 -1.08
C VAL A 100 -27.86 -12.16 -0.81
N THR A 101 -28.06 -11.09 -0.03
CA THR A 101 -29.36 -10.77 0.58
C THR A 101 -30.22 -9.79 -0.21
N THR A 102 -29.61 -8.95 -1.04
CA THR A 102 -30.34 -7.97 -1.83
C THR A 102 -31.24 -8.64 -2.87
N VAL A 103 -32.48 -8.16 -2.97
CA VAL A 103 -33.38 -8.51 -4.06
C VAL A 103 -33.23 -7.43 -5.12
N LEU A 104 -32.52 -7.74 -6.21
CA LEU A 104 -32.56 -6.91 -7.41
C LEU A 104 -33.86 -7.21 -8.15
N SER A 105 -34.75 -6.23 -8.28
CA SER A 105 -35.87 -6.34 -9.21
C SER A 105 -35.31 -6.40 -10.64
N GLY A 106 -35.78 -7.39 -11.41
CA GLY A 106 -35.34 -7.60 -12.79
C GLY A 106 -35.78 -6.46 -13.71
N ALA A 107 -34.88 -6.13 -14.65
CA ALA A 107 -34.94 -5.03 -15.61
C ALA A 107 -34.74 -3.64 -14.98
N ASP A 108 -33.74 -2.91 -15.48
CA ASP A 108 -33.45 -1.50 -15.18
C ASP A 108 -32.92 -1.16 -13.78
N GLY A 109 -32.01 -2.00 -13.29
CA GLY A 109 -31.11 -1.68 -12.19
C GLY A 109 -29.80 -1.05 -12.64
N SER A 110 -29.76 -0.35 -13.78
CA SER A 110 -28.75 0.67 -14.01
C SER A 110 -28.97 1.81 -13.02
N ALA A 111 -28.61 1.62 -11.75
CA ALA A 111 -28.30 2.73 -10.86
C ALA A 111 -26.90 3.30 -11.17
N GLY A 112 -26.50 3.24 -12.44
CA GLY A 112 -25.56 4.16 -13.07
C GLY A 112 -26.25 5.39 -13.67
N GLY A 113 -27.50 5.69 -13.30
CA GLY A 113 -28.21 6.90 -13.71
C GLY A 113 -28.60 7.76 -12.51
N GLU A 114 -27.99 8.93 -12.40
CA GLU A 114 -28.47 10.09 -11.63
C GLU A 114 -28.66 9.92 -10.11
N ARG A 115 -27.56 9.78 -9.37
CA ARG A 115 -27.42 10.68 -8.22
C ARG A 115 -26.18 11.53 -8.44
N ALA A 116 -26.38 12.61 -9.19
CA ALA A 116 -25.88 13.90 -8.73
C ALA A 116 -26.42 14.11 -7.30
N ALA A 117 -25.85 13.40 -6.34
CA ALA A 117 -25.72 13.97 -5.03
C ALA A 117 -24.84 15.15 -5.32
N GLU A 118 -25.42 16.35 -5.27
CA GLU A 118 -24.63 17.58 -5.23
C GLU A 118 -23.41 17.27 -4.38
N PRO A 119 -22.19 17.28 -4.96
CA PRO A 119 -21.02 16.75 -4.28
C PRO A 119 -20.95 17.49 -2.95
N VAL A 120 -21.21 16.76 -1.86
CA VAL A 120 -21.04 17.33 -0.54
C VAL A 120 -19.56 17.67 -0.49
N ALA A 121 -19.26 18.97 -0.52
CA ALA A 121 -17.91 19.46 -0.48
C ALA A 121 -17.29 18.98 0.84
N VAL A 122 -16.61 17.84 0.78
CA VAL A 122 -15.78 17.37 1.88
C VAL A 122 -14.71 18.45 2.04
N ARG A 123 -14.55 18.89 3.28
CA ARG A 123 -13.63 19.96 3.65
C ARG A 123 -12.25 19.64 3.05
N ASP A 124 -11.71 20.57 2.27
CA ASP A 124 -10.43 20.40 1.59
C ASP A 124 -9.32 20.12 2.62
N SER A 125 -8.91 18.86 2.72
CA SER A 125 -7.85 18.40 3.64
C SER A 125 -6.45 18.68 3.08
N SER A 126 -6.35 19.25 1.87
CA SER A 126 -5.06 19.55 1.25
C SER A 126 -4.22 20.53 2.07
N GLU A 127 -4.85 21.40 2.88
CA GLU A 127 -4.12 22.26 3.82
C GLU A 127 -3.49 21.46 4.97
N ALA A 128 -4.18 20.43 5.48
CA ALA A 128 -3.67 19.57 6.54
C ALA A 128 -2.55 18.64 6.03
N GLU A 129 -2.65 18.16 4.79
CA GLU A 129 -1.59 17.39 4.13
C GLU A 129 -0.34 18.25 3.87
N ARG A 130 -0.51 19.48 3.34
CA ARG A 130 0.62 20.41 3.15
C ARG A 130 1.29 20.80 4.46
N ALA A 131 0.53 20.92 5.54
CA ALA A 131 1.08 21.18 6.87
C ALA A 131 1.90 19.99 7.40
N THR A 132 1.42 18.77 7.16
CA THR A 132 2.10 17.54 7.58
C THR A 132 3.41 17.33 6.80
N ASP A 133 3.39 17.55 5.48
CA ASP A 133 4.57 17.42 4.62
C ASP A 133 5.65 18.48 4.93
N ARG A 134 5.23 19.70 5.30
CA ARG A 134 6.18 20.73 5.74
C ARG A 134 6.78 20.41 7.10
N ALA A 135 6.00 19.82 8.01
CA ALA A 135 6.47 19.41 9.33
C ALA A 135 7.51 18.27 9.24
N THR A 136 7.29 17.27 8.38
CA THR A 136 8.24 16.18 8.15
C THR A 136 9.56 16.71 7.58
N LEU A 137 9.53 17.67 6.65
CA LEU A 137 10.74 18.30 6.12
C LEU A 137 11.54 19.03 7.20
N PHE A 138 10.89 19.78 8.11
CA PHE A 138 11.58 20.44 9.22
C PHE A 138 12.20 19.45 10.21
N VAL A 139 11.54 18.33 10.49
CA VAL A 139 12.08 17.26 11.35
C VAL A 139 13.30 16.61 10.71
N LEU A 140 13.25 16.32 9.40
CA LEU A 140 14.39 15.78 8.66
C LEU A 140 15.57 16.75 8.64
N LEU A 141 15.33 18.03 8.38
CA LEU A 141 16.39 19.04 8.34
C LEU A 141 17.00 19.28 9.72
N GLY A 142 16.16 19.33 10.77
CA GLY A 142 16.59 19.48 12.15
C GLY A 142 17.42 18.30 12.64
N SER A 143 16.97 17.07 12.38
CA SER A 143 17.70 15.85 12.75
C SER A 143 19.04 15.72 12.03
N ALA A 144 19.09 16.03 10.72
CA ALA A 144 20.34 16.08 9.96
C ALA A 144 21.33 17.11 10.52
N GLY A 145 20.84 18.30 10.90
CA GLY A 145 21.66 19.34 11.53
C GLY A 145 22.27 18.88 12.87
N VAL A 146 21.47 18.29 13.74
CA VAL A 146 21.94 17.77 15.04
C VAL A 146 22.98 16.66 14.84
N LEU A 147 22.72 15.71 13.94
CA LEU A 147 23.68 14.64 13.62
C LEU A 147 24.99 15.20 13.04
N GLY A 148 24.92 16.22 12.19
CA GLY A 148 26.09 16.91 11.65
C GLY A 148 26.94 17.56 12.73
N VAL A 149 26.33 18.30 13.66
CA VAL A 149 27.04 18.93 14.79
C VAL A 149 27.68 17.90 15.70
N LEU A 150 26.96 16.83 16.05
CA LEU A 150 27.49 15.73 16.85
C LEU A 150 28.68 15.05 16.15
N TRP A 151 28.58 14.83 14.84
CA TRP A 151 29.65 14.23 14.06
C TRP A 151 30.88 15.12 14.01
N VAL A 152 30.73 16.42 13.76
CA VAL A 152 31.83 17.40 13.76
C VAL A 152 32.47 17.51 15.14
N ALA A 153 31.67 17.62 16.20
CA ALA A 153 32.14 17.67 17.58
C ALA A 153 32.89 16.40 17.98
N PHE A 154 32.53 15.25 17.43
CA PHE A 154 33.20 13.98 17.68
C PHE A 154 34.46 13.77 16.82
N ALA A 155 34.40 14.13 15.54
CA ALA A 155 35.45 13.85 14.56
C ALA A 155 36.65 14.81 14.67
N ILE A 156 36.41 16.10 14.93
CA ILE A 156 37.47 17.11 15.03
C ILE A 156 38.48 16.80 16.16
N PRO A 157 38.07 16.50 17.40
CA PRO A 157 39.00 16.16 18.47
C PRO A 157 39.77 14.86 18.16
N ARG A 158 39.10 13.88 17.55
CA ARG A 158 39.70 12.60 17.16
C ARG A 158 40.72 12.73 16.03
N ALA A 159 40.49 13.64 15.08
CA ALA A 159 41.43 13.95 14.01
C ALA A 159 42.67 14.69 14.56
N ARG A 160 42.47 15.62 15.50
CA ARG A 160 43.57 16.33 16.17
C ARG A 160 44.42 15.41 17.04
N ALA A 161 43.81 14.43 17.71
CA ALA A 161 44.53 13.44 18.51
C ALA A 161 45.43 12.50 17.66
N ARG A 162 45.15 12.36 16.35
CA ARG A 162 45.97 11.53 15.44
C ARG A 162 47.00 12.31 14.62
N GLY A 163 46.98 13.64 14.64
CA GLY A 163 47.87 14.49 13.85
C GLY A 163 49.25 14.78 14.46
N GLY A 164 49.55 14.24 15.64
CA GLY A 164 50.76 14.55 16.39
C GLY A 164 51.82 13.45 16.36
N ARG A 165 52.41 13.13 15.20
CA ARG A 165 53.77 12.58 15.12
C ARG A 165 54.45 13.05 13.82
N PRO A 166 55.30 14.09 13.86
CA PRO A 166 56.16 14.39 12.72
C PRO A 166 57.17 13.25 12.52
N ALA A 167 57.28 12.76 11.28
CA ALA A 167 58.35 11.86 10.89
C ALA A 167 59.68 12.61 11.02
N ALA A 168 60.57 12.14 11.90
CA ALA A 168 61.92 12.70 12.01
C ALA A 168 62.65 12.49 10.67
N ALA A 169 63.13 13.59 10.08
CA ALA A 169 63.94 13.56 8.88
C ALA A 169 65.25 12.82 9.16
N VAL A 170 65.55 11.80 8.35
CA VAL A 170 66.85 11.12 8.34
C VAL A 170 67.87 12.07 7.72
N PRO A 171 68.97 12.43 8.42
CA PRO A 171 70.01 13.30 7.85
C PRO A 171 70.78 12.59 6.72
N PRO A 172 71.29 13.34 5.71
CA PRO A 172 71.96 12.76 4.56
C PRO A 172 73.31 12.13 4.91
N ALA A 173 73.64 11.06 4.20
CA ALA A 173 74.88 10.30 4.32
C ALA A 173 76.12 11.16 3.98
N ALA A 174 77.14 11.07 4.85
CA ALA A 174 78.44 11.68 4.63
C ALA A 174 79.18 11.00 3.46
N ALA A 175 79.82 11.82 2.62
CA ALA A 175 80.68 11.39 1.52
C ALA A 175 82.00 10.81 2.05
N PRO A 176 82.65 9.87 1.31
CA PRO A 176 83.92 9.28 1.72
C PRO A 176 85.10 10.24 1.50
N ASP A 177 85.93 10.40 2.52
CA ASP A 177 87.25 10.99 2.46
C ASP A 177 88.20 10.12 1.63
N GLY A 178 89.03 10.74 0.81
CA GLY A 178 90.03 10.08 -0.03
C GLY A 178 91.34 9.79 0.69
N ASP A 179 92.03 8.78 0.18
CA ASP A 179 93.48 8.61 0.12
C ASP A 179 93.83 8.00 -1.25
#